data_AF-A0A949VTC1-F1
#
_entry.id   AF-A0A949VTC1-F1
#
_cell.length_a   1.000
_cell.length_b   1.000
_cell.length_c   1.000
_cell.angle_alpha   90.00
_cell.angle_beta   90.00
_cell.angle_gamma   90.00
#
_symmetry.space_group_name_H-M   'P 1'
#
loop_
_entity.id
_entity.type
_entity.pdbx_description
1 polymer ?
#
loop_
_entity_poly.entity_id
_entity_poly.type
_entity_poly.pdbx_seq_one_letter_code
_entity_poly.pdbx_strand_id
1 'polypeptide(L)'
;MTARSTLVKKKQTYFVRFSLLQRIEHLVMLLSFSALGLTGLPQKFALNPLSVALVRLAGGVDNLRLIHHAAAIVMMFGATLHILAAGYKIFVERRYMTMLPGLQDAKDAWASLRYNLGFQRHRPQMGRYTFEEKMEYWAFVWGAVVMGATGFLMWNPITATKFLPGEFIPAAKAAHGGEAVLAVLAIIIWHFYGVHFKHFNKAMWTGRMTEEEMLREHPRELADIKAGVASRPVDRKSARVRQKVYFPAAVILTLVILAGIYGFISAEQTALTTIPPQPEKVEAFVPQTPTPLPTPLPTATPLPLPTIAPEDATWNNLIGQIFAAKCAACHGTMGGLSLAAYADALAGGTNGPAVVPGNAAGSLLVQRFLDGSHSYAVLTTDELALIQAWIDNGAPEQ
;
A
#
# COMPACT_ATOMS: atom_id res chain seq x y z
N MET A 1 65.21 -12.46 40.72
CA MET A 1 65.10 -13.00 39.35
C MET A 1 63.62 -13.07 38.98
N THR A 2 63.13 -12.06 38.26
CA THR A 2 61.75 -11.98 37.78
C THR A 2 61.64 -12.74 36.46
N ALA A 3 60.96 -13.89 36.49
CA ALA A 3 60.67 -14.67 35.29
C ALA A 3 59.70 -13.90 34.38
N ARG A 4 60.23 -13.32 33.30
CA ARG A 4 59.43 -12.84 32.16
C ARG A 4 58.74 -14.06 31.53
N SER A 5 57.43 -14.21 31.74
CA SER A 5 56.64 -15.17 30.97
C SER A 5 56.61 -14.71 29.51
N THR A 6 57.43 -15.34 28.67
CA THR A 6 57.30 -15.25 27.22
C THR A 6 55.95 -15.84 26.82
N LEU A 7 54.97 -14.99 26.58
CA LEU A 7 53.72 -15.35 25.92
C LEU A 7 54.07 -15.85 24.51
N VAL A 8 54.15 -17.17 24.35
CA VAL A 8 54.24 -17.82 23.06
C VAL A 8 52.96 -17.45 22.30
N LYS A 9 53.07 -16.58 21.29
CA LYS A 9 51.98 -16.28 20.36
C LYS A 9 51.57 -17.59 19.70
N LYS A 10 50.47 -18.18 20.15
CA LYS A 10 49.89 -19.39 19.56
C LYS A 10 49.63 -19.11 18.07
N LYS A 11 50.32 -19.84 17.19
CA LYS A 11 50.16 -19.69 15.74
C LYS A 11 48.72 -20.09 15.39
N GLN A 12 47.89 -19.13 15.03
CA GLN A 12 46.48 -19.38 14.70
C GLN A 12 46.40 -20.04 13.32
N THR A 13 45.90 -21.28 13.28
CA THR A 13 45.61 -21.98 12.02
C THR A 13 44.28 -21.48 11.46
N TYR A 14 44.26 -21.15 10.16
CA TYR A 14 43.05 -20.71 9.46
C TYR A 14 42.62 -21.72 8.42
N PHE A 15 41.33 -21.97 8.32
CA PHE A 15 40.69 -22.84 7.33
C PHE A 15 39.82 -22.01 6.38
N VAL A 16 39.89 -22.32 5.08
CA VAL A 16 39.05 -21.67 4.07
C VAL A 16 37.65 -22.26 4.13
N ARG A 17 36.66 -21.43 4.42
CA ARG A 17 35.26 -21.82 4.55
C ARG A 17 34.46 -21.51 3.29
N PHE A 18 34.61 -20.28 2.78
CA PHE A 18 33.87 -19.75 1.64
C PHE A 18 34.80 -19.11 0.61
N SER A 19 34.52 -19.37 -0.67
CA SER A 19 35.22 -18.74 -1.79
C SER A 19 34.85 -17.24 -1.91
N LEU A 20 35.64 -16.48 -2.67
CA LEU A 20 35.31 -15.08 -2.96
C LEU A 20 33.95 -14.94 -3.66
N LEU A 21 33.67 -15.79 -4.65
CA LEU A 21 32.42 -15.73 -5.41
C LEU A 21 31.19 -15.95 -4.51
N GLN A 22 31.24 -16.91 -3.58
CA GLN A 22 30.14 -17.14 -2.62
C GLN A 22 29.90 -15.94 -1.70
N ARG A 23 30.96 -15.21 -1.33
CA ARG A 23 30.84 -14.01 -0.49
C ARG A 23 30.25 -12.84 -1.26
N ILE A 24 30.63 -12.68 -2.52
CA ILE A 24 30.03 -11.66 -3.41
C ILE A 24 28.55 -11.97 -3.64
N GLU A 25 28.23 -13.22 -3.98
CA GLU A 25 26.87 -13.70 -4.15
C GLU A 25 26.01 -13.42 -2.92
N HIS A 26 26.50 -13.80 -1.74
CA HIS A 26 25.82 -13.48 -0.48
C HIS A 26 25.65 -11.99 -0.25
N LEU A 27 26.66 -11.16 -0.53
CA LEU A 27 26.54 -9.71 -0.38
C LEU A 27 25.45 -9.13 -1.30
N VAL A 28 25.40 -9.58 -2.56
CA VAL A 28 24.37 -9.15 -3.52
C VAL A 28 22.97 -9.58 -3.04
N MET A 29 22.82 -10.82 -2.59
CA MET A 29 21.55 -11.30 -2.03
C MET A 29 21.17 -10.58 -0.74
N LEU A 30 22.13 -10.30 0.15
CA LEU A 30 21.90 -9.57 1.39
C LEU A 30 21.37 -8.15 1.11
N LEU A 31 22.01 -7.43 0.19
CA LEU A 31 21.62 -6.07 -0.16
C LEU A 31 20.26 -6.04 -0.85
N SER A 32 20.01 -6.95 -1.79
CA SER A 32 18.71 -7.05 -2.47
C SER A 32 17.59 -7.49 -1.53
N PHE A 33 17.82 -8.46 -0.64
CA PHE A 33 16.86 -8.86 0.39
C PHE A 33 16.54 -7.69 1.33
N SER A 34 17.57 -6.96 1.77
CA SER A 34 17.39 -5.80 2.65
C SER A 34 16.56 -4.72 1.97
N ALA A 35 16.84 -4.41 0.70
CA ALA A 35 16.04 -3.48 -0.09
C ALA A 35 14.59 -3.96 -0.25
N LEU A 36 14.36 -5.25 -0.53
CA LEU A 36 13.02 -5.84 -0.60
C LEU A 36 12.25 -5.72 0.72
N GLY A 37 12.89 -6.00 1.86
CA GLY A 37 12.28 -5.83 3.18
C GLY A 37 11.95 -4.38 3.49
N LEU A 38 12.90 -3.46 3.24
CA LEU A 38 12.75 -2.02 3.50
C LEU A 38 11.74 -1.33 2.59
N THR A 39 11.45 -1.88 1.42
CA THR A 39 10.45 -1.34 0.48
C THR A 39 9.12 -2.08 0.53
N GLY A 40 9.11 -3.37 0.90
CA GLY A 40 7.91 -4.20 0.97
C GLY A 40 7.14 -4.05 2.28
N LEU A 41 7.83 -4.01 3.43
CA LEU A 41 7.17 -3.86 4.72
C LEU A 41 6.38 -2.54 4.85
N PRO A 42 6.88 -1.39 4.37
CA PRO A 42 6.09 -0.16 4.38
C PRO A 42 4.80 -0.24 3.57
N GLN A 43 4.77 -1.03 2.48
CA GLN A 43 3.56 -1.23 1.68
C GLN A 43 2.52 -2.08 2.43
N LYS A 44 2.97 -3.07 3.21
CA LYS A 44 2.09 -3.89 4.06
C LYS A 44 1.52 -3.08 5.22
N PHE A 45 2.34 -2.25 5.87
CA PHE A 45 1.99 -1.45 7.03
C PHE A 45 1.84 0.04 6.69
N ALA A 46 1.11 0.35 5.61
CA ALA A 46 1.07 1.69 5.00
C ALA A 46 0.68 2.85 5.94
N LEU A 47 -0.10 2.57 6.99
CA LEU A 47 -0.55 3.57 7.97
C LEU A 47 0.44 3.78 9.14
N ASN A 48 1.48 2.96 9.26
CA ASN A 48 2.46 3.10 10.34
C ASN A 48 3.34 4.35 10.11
N PRO A 49 3.59 5.19 11.12
CA PRO A 49 4.41 6.40 10.98
C PRO A 49 5.81 6.14 10.39
N LEU A 50 6.45 5.01 10.75
CA LEU A 50 7.75 4.63 10.19
C LEU A 50 7.64 4.26 8.71
N SER A 51 6.54 3.61 8.31
CA SER A 51 6.29 3.27 6.91
C SER A 51 6.07 4.52 6.07
N VAL A 52 5.31 5.49 6.59
CA VAL A 52 5.14 6.81 5.95
C VAL A 52 6.46 7.55 5.83
N ALA A 53 7.31 7.53 6.86
CA ALA A 53 8.63 8.14 6.81
C ALA A 53 9.54 7.50 5.74
N LEU A 54 9.55 6.16 5.64
CA LEU A 54 10.32 5.44 4.63
C LEU A 54 9.80 5.70 3.20
N VAL A 55 8.49 5.76 3.01
CA VAL A 55 7.88 6.13 1.72
C VAL A 55 8.30 7.55 1.31
N ARG A 56 8.28 8.51 2.25
CA ARG A 56 8.73 9.89 1.99
C ARG A 56 10.22 9.95 1.65
N LEU A 57 11.05 9.20 2.38
CA LEU A 57 12.49 9.13 2.14
C LEU A 57 12.82 8.54 0.76
N ALA A 58 12.03 7.56 0.30
CA ALA A 58 12.17 6.98 -1.03
C ALA A 58 11.70 7.92 -2.17
N GLY A 59 11.10 9.08 -1.84
CA GLY A 59 10.56 10.02 -2.81
C GLY A 59 9.15 9.67 -3.30
N GLY A 60 8.39 8.89 -2.53
CA GLY A 60 7.00 8.54 -2.82
C GLY A 60 6.78 7.04 -3.07
N VAL A 61 5.50 6.67 -3.22
CA VAL A 61 5.09 5.26 -3.38
C VAL A 61 5.57 4.66 -4.69
N ASP A 62 5.59 5.45 -5.77
CA ASP A 62 6.05 4.97 -7.08
C ASP A 62 7.54 4.62 -7.08
N ASN A 63 8.38 5.48 -6.52
CA ASN A 63 9.81 5.19 -6.35
C ASN A 63 10.03 3.99 -5.43
N LEU A 64 9.29 3.89 -4.32
CA LEU A 64 9.39 2.75 -3.41
C LEU A 64 9.09 1.43 -4.13
N ARG A 65 8.04 1.41 -4.96
CA ARG A 65 7.66 0.26 -5.79
C ARG A 65 8.73 -0.06 -6.85
N LEU A 66 9.26 0.96 -7.53
CA LEU A 66 10.33 0.79 -8.52
C LEU A 66 11.58 0.16 -7.88
N ILE A 67 11.99 0.64 -6.71
CA ILE A 67 13.13 0.08 -5.96
C ILE A 67 12.83 -1.37 -5.57
N HIS A 68 11.60 -1.66 -5.12
CA HIS A 68 11.19 -3.03 -4.78
C HIS A 68 11.31 -3.97 -5.98
N HIS A 69 10.79 -3.56 -7.13
CA HIS A 69 10.85 -4.32 -8.38
C HIS A 69 12.30 -4.52 -8.86
N ALA A 70 13.12 -3.47 -8.84
CA ALA A 70 14.53 -3.55 -9.19
C ALA A 70 15.30 -4.52 -8.26
N ALA A 71 15.05 -4.45 -6.95
CA ALA A 71 15.66 -5.36 -5.98
C ALA A 71 15.19 -6.81 -6.18
N ALA A 72 13.92 -7.02 -6.54
CA ALA A 72 13.38 -8.34 -6.86
C ALA A 72 14.09 -8.95 -8.08
N ILE A 73 14.31 -8.16 -9.14
CA ILE A 73 15.04 -8.59 -10.32
C ILE A 73 16.47 -9.01 -9.95
N VAL A 74 17.19 -8.18 -9.18
CA VAL A 74 18.54 -8.53 -8.69
C VAL A 74 18.53 -9.82 -7.88
N MET A 75 17.53 -10.01 -7.01
CA MET A 75 17.35 -11.24 -6.23
C MET A 75 17.09 -12.46 -7.13
N MET A 76 16.27 -12.34 -8.17
CA MET A 76 16.01 -13.43 -9.13
C MET A 76 17.27 -13.84 -9.89
N PHE A 77 18.08 -12.87 -10.33
CA PHE A 77 19.38 -13.15 -10.94
C PHE A 77 20.34 -13.80 -9.95
N GLY A 78 20.42 -13.29 -8.72
CA GLY A 78 21.23 -13.89 -7.65
C GLY A 78 20.85 -15.33 -7.36
N ALA A 79 19.55 -15.62 -7.22
CA ALA A 79 19.03 -16.98 -7.02
C ALA A 79 19.34 -17.89 -8.22
N THR A 80 19.25 -17.37 -9.44
CA THR A 80 19.60 -18.10 -10.66
C THR A 80 21.07 -18.49 -10.66
N LEU A 81 21.96 -17.54 -10.38
CA LEU A 81 23.39 -17.80 -10.27
C LEU A 81 23.70 -18.81 -9.16
N HIS A 82 23.00 -18.73 -8.03
CA HIS A 82 23.15 -19.67 -6.92
C HIS A 82 22.77 -21.10 -7.30
N ILE A 83 21.64 -21.28 -8.00
CA ILE A 83 21.20 -22.58 -8.51
C ILE A 83 22.24 -23.16 -9.50
N LEU A 84 22.77 -22.34 -10.41
CA LEU A 84 23.79 -22.76 -11.36
C LEU A 84 25.14 -23.07 -10.66
N ALA A 85 25.52 -22.32 -9.64
CA ALA A 85 26.73 -22.59 -8.88
C ALA A 85 26.58 -23.88 -8.04
N ALA A 86 25.42 -24.12 -7.46
CA ALA A 86 25.10 -25.34 -6.73
C ALA A 86 25.07 -26.56 -7.67
N GLY A 87 24.40 -26.45 -8.82
CA GLY A 87 24.38 -27.49 -9.85
C GLY A 87 25.77 -27.88 -10.33
N TYR A 88 26.66 -26.89 -10.52
CA TYR A 88 28.05 -27.14 -10.88
C TYR A 88 28.79 -27.94 -9.79
N LYS A 89 28.66 -27.53 -8.51
CA LYS A 89 29.30 -28.23 -7.38
C LYS A 89 28.80 -29.66 -7.24
N ILE A 90 27.51 -29.92 -7.48
CA ILE A 90 26.90 -31.25 -7.36
C ILE A 90 27.26 -32.13 -8.55
N PHE A 91 27.08 -31.64 -9.78
CA PHE A 91 27.25 -32.45 -10.98
C PHE A 91 28.71 -32.54 -11.42
N VAL A 92 29.39 -31.38 -11.55
CA VAL A 92 30.77 -31.32 -12.04
C VAL A 92 31.75 -31.67 -10.93
N GLU A 93 31.65 -31.06 -9.76
CA GLU A 93 32.60 -31.29 -8.67
C GLU A 93 32.23 -32.49 -7.78
N ARG A 94 31.06 -33.12 -7.98
CA ARG A 94 30.59 -34.27 -7.17
C ARG A 94 30.69 -34.01 -5.67
N ARG A 95 30.50 -32.77 -5.24
CA ARG A 95 30.45 -32.44 -3.82
C ARG A 95 29.20 -33.07 -3.22
N TYR A 96 29.34 -33.58 -2.01
CA TYR A 96 28.20 -34.06 -1.24
C TYR A 96 27.19 -32.93 -1.05
N MET A 97 25.91 -33.27 -1.18
CA MET A 97 24.80 -32.34 -0.94
C MET A 97 24.61 -32.13 0.56
N THR A 98 25.60 -31.52 1.22
CA THR A 98 25.63 -31.34 2.68
C THR A 98 24.53 -30.42 3.19
N MET A 99 23.89 -29.65 2.31
CA MET A 99 22.74 -28.79 2.62
C MET A 99 21.40 -29.52 2.63
N LEU A 100 21.32 -30.78 2.18
CA LEU A 100 20.09 -31.55 2.28
C LEU A 100 19.85 -31.96 3.75
N PRO A 101 18.65 -31.68 4.30
CA PRO A 101 18.30 -32.15 5.63
C PRO A 101 18.15 -33.68 5.60
N GLY A 102 18.66 -34.35 6.62
CA GLY A 102 18.54 -35.79 6.79
C GLY A 102 18.17 -36.19 8.22
N LEU A 103 18.05 -37.49 8.45
CA LEU A 103 17.73 -38.03 9.78
C LEU A 103 18.75 -37.64 10.86
N GLN A 104 20.01 -37.38 10.47
CA GLN A 104 21.03 -36.91 11.39
C GLN A 104 20.73 -35.49 11.91
N ASP A 105 20.14 -34.61 11.07
CA ASP A 105 19.81 -33.25 11.49
C ASP A 105 18.70 -33.23 12.54
N ALA A 106 17.72 -34.15 12.45
CA ALA A 106 16.71 -34.33 13.49
C ALA A 106 17.32 -34.82 14.81
N LYS A 107 18.29 -35.75 14.74
CA LYS A 107 19.05 -36.19 15.93
C LYS A 107 19.86 -35.05 16.53
N ASP A 108 20.51 -34.24 15.70
CA ASP A 108 21.32 -33.10 16.13
C ASP A 108 20.44 -32.00 16.74
N ALA A 109 19.25 -31.74 16.18
CA ALA A 109 18.25 -30.84 16.75
C ALA A 109 17.78 -31.29 18.14
N TRP A 110 17.45 -32.58 18.29
CA TRP A 110 17.07 -33.16 19.57
C TRP A 110 18.20 -33.11 20.61
N ALA A 111 19.43 -33.41 20.19
CA ALA A 111 20.60 -33.30 21.05
C ALA A 111 20.87 -31.85 21.47
N SER A 112 20.71 -30.88 20.57
CA SER A 112 20.80 -29.45 20.88
C SER A 112 19.74 -29.02 21.89
N LEU A 113 18.50 -29.48 21.75
CA LEU A 113 17.44 -29.19 22.72
C LEU A 113 17.78 -29.76 24.10
N ARG A 114 18.20 -31.02 24.18
CA ARG A 114 18.62 -31.65 25.45
C ARG A 114 19.82 -30.95 26.07
N TYR A 115 20.77 -30.51 25.27
CA TYR A 115 21.92 -29.72 25.74
C TYR A 115 21.48 -28.38 26.31
N ASN A 116 20.61 -27.65 25.62
CA ASN A 116 20.09 -26.35 26.08
C ASN A 116 19.24 -26.47 27.35
N LEU A 117 18.55 -27.60 27.54
CA LEU A 117 17.81 -27.93 28.77
C LEU A 117 18.70 -28.49 29.90
N GLY A 118 20.02 -28.62 29.68
CA GLY A 118 20.97 -29.10 30.68
C GLY A 118 21.04 -30.62 30.84
N PHE A 119 20.26 -31.40 30.08
CA PHE A 119 20.29 -32.88 30.12
C PHE A 119 21.50 -33.51 29.44
N GLN A 120 22.29 -32.73 28.71
CA GLN A 120 23.48 -33.20 28.01
C GLN A 120 24.66 -32.27 28.32
N ARG A 121 25.83 -32.84 28.62
CA ARG A 121 27.02 -32.07 29.04
C ARG A 121 27.80 -31.44 27.88
N HIS A 122 27.73 -32.04 26.70
CA HIS A 122 28.52 -31.64 25.54
C HIS A 122 27.60 -31.25 24.38
N ARG A 123 27.97 -30.20 23.65
CA ARG A 123 27.26 -29.82 22.43
C ARG A 123 27.31 -30.95 21.39
N PRO A 124 26.24 -31.14 20.60
CA PRO A 124 26.26 -32.07 19.48
C PRO A 124 27.37 -31.70 18.49
N GLN A 125 28.11 -32.70 18.04
CA GLN A 125 29.15 -32.49 17.05
C GLN A 125 28.54 -32.47 15.66
N MET A 126 28.46 -31.28 15.06
CA MET A 126 27.84 -31.08 13.75
C MET A 126 28.89 -30.97 12.64
N GLY A 127 28.43 -31.23 11.42
CA GLY A 127 29.24 -31.23 10.19
C GLY A 127 29.48 -29.86 9.60
N ARG A 128 29.75 -29.87 8.29
CA ARG A 128 30.00 -28.66 7.49
C ARG A 128 28.90 -27.62 7.61
N TYR A 129 27.65 -28.03 7.81
CA TYR A 129 26.57 -27.13 8.17
C TYR A 129 25.79 -27.75 9.31
N THR A 130 25.48 -26.95 10.31
CA THR A 130 24.62 -27.29 11.45
C THR A 130 23.18 -27.47 10.98
N PHE A 131 22.35 -28.14 11.79
CA PHE A 131 20.94 -28.28 11.45
C PHE A 131 20.24 -26.90 11.40
N GLU A 132 20.65 -25.95 12.24
CA GLU A 132 20.14 -24.57 12.28
C GLU A 132 20.40 -23.87 10.93
N GLU A 133 21.65 -23.88 10.45
CA GLU A 133 22.02 -23.29 9.15
C GLU A 133 21.30 -23.95 7.97
N LYS A 134 21.08 -25.28 8.01
CA LYS A 134 20.32 -25.98 6.98
C LYS A 134 18.85 -25.56 7.00
N MET A 135 18.24 -25.46 8.17
CA MET A 135 16.85 -25.02 8.30
C MET A 135 16.68 -23.58 7.81
N GLU A 136 17.60 -22.67 8.15
CA GLU A 136 17.60 -21.30 7.61
C GLU A 136 17.70 -21.28 6.08
N TYR A 137 18.59 -22.09 5.51
CA TYR A 137 18.72 -22.19 4.06
C TYR A 137 17.45 -22.71 3.38
N TRP A 138 16.80 -23.74 3.93
CA TRP A 138 15.58 -24.30 3.35
C TRP A 138 14.36 -23.41 3.57
N ALA A 139 14.29 -22.70 4.69
CA ALA A 139 13.32 -21.63 4.89
C ALA A 139 13.49 -20.54 3.83
N PHE A 140 14.73 -20.14 3.52
CA PHE A 140 15.00 -19.21 2.43
C PHE A 140 14.60 -19.76 1.06
N VAL A 141 14.91 -21.04 0.75
CA VAL A 141 14.50 -21.66 -0.52
C VAL A 141 12.97 -21.69 -0.66
N TRP A 142 12.26 -22.08 0.40
CA TRP A 142 10.80 -22.04 0.43
C TRP A 142 10.26 -20.62 0.24
N GLY A 143 10.78 -19.67 1.01
CA GLY A 143 10.41 -18.27 0.93
C GLY A 143 10.66 -17.70 -0.47
N ALA A 144 11.77 -18.02 -1.12
CA ALA A 144 12.07 -17.57 -2.47
C ALA A 144 11.02 -18.08 -3.50
N VAL A 145 10.56 -19.33 -3.36
CA VAL A 145 9.51 -19.89 -4.22
C VAL A 145 8.18 -19.18 -3.98
N VAL A 146 7.77 -19.05 -2.72
CA VAL A 146 6.50 -18.37 -2.36
C VAL A 146 6.52 -16.91 -2.80
N MET A 147 7.59 -16.18 -2.50
CA MET A 147 7.75 -14.76 -2.84
C MET A 147 7.82 -14.55 -4.35
N GLY A 148 8.51 -15.44 -5.09
CA GLY A 148 8.56 -15.40 -6.55
C GLY A 148 7.18 -15.62 -7.18
N ALA A 149 6.46 -16.66 -6.74
CA ALA A 149 5.14 -16.99 -7.28
C ALA A 149 4.07 -15.93 -6.94
N THR A 150 4.01 -15.51 -5.67
CA THR A 150 3.05 -14.49 -5.23
C THR A 150 3.40 -13.10 -5.75
N GLY A 151 4.69 -12.79 -5.87
CA GLY A 151 5.16 -11.55 -6.50
C GLY A 151 4.75 -11.49 -7.98
N PHE A 152 4.82 -12.60 -8.71
CA PHE A 152 4.33 -12.67 -10.10
C PHE A 152 2.85 -12.31 -10.20
N LEU A 153 2.02 -12.94 -9.36
CA LEU A 153 0.57 -12.74 -9.34
C LEU A 153 0.22 -11.27 -9.06
N MET A 154 0.95 -10.63 -8.14
CA MET A 154 0.73 -9.22 -7.78
C MET A 154 1.28 -8.24 -8.82
N TRP A 155 2.40 -8.55 -9.47
CA TRP A 155 2.98 -7.69 -10.51
C TRP A 155 2.14 -7.75 -11.79
N ASN A 156 1.59 -8.92 -12.13
CA ASN A 156 0.86 -9.17 -13.38
C ASN A 156 -0.57 -9.67 -13.15
N PRO A 157 -1.44 -8.93 -12.44
CA PRO A 157 -2.75 -9.43 -12.01
C PRO A 157 -3.69 -9.76 -13.17
N ILE A 158 -3.70 -8.95 -14.24
CA ILE A 158 -4.57 -9.19 -15.42
C ILE A 158 -4.14 -10.45 -16.17
N THR A 159 -2.83 -10.68 -16.30
CA THR A 159 -2.31 -11.89 -16.94
C THR A 159 -2.59 -13.12 -16.08
N ALA A 160 -2.41 -13.02 -14.76
CA ALA A 160 -2.72 -14.09 -13.82
C ALA A 160 -4.20 -14.50 -13.86
N THR A 161 -5.12 -13.54 -13.92
CA THR A 161 -6.57 -13.83 -13.92
C THR A 161 -7.10 -14.44 -15.21
N LYS A 162 -6.29 -14.50 -16.29
CA LYS A 162 -6.61 -15.30 -17.49
C LYS A 162 -6.52 -16.80 -17.22
N PHE A 163 -5.72 -17.21 -16.23
CA PHE A 163 -5.44 -18.61 -15.91
C PHE A 163 -5.95 -19.03 -14.53
N LEU A 164 -6.07 -18.08 -13.59
CA LEU A 164 -6.48 -18.33 -12.22
C LEU A 164 -7.72 -17.49 -11.85
N PRO A 165 -8.59 -17.98 -10.96
CA PRO A 165 -9.67 -17.17 -10.40
C PRO A 165 -9.17 -15.90 -9.71
N GLY A 166 -9.97 -14.83 -9.73
CA GLY A 166 -9.61 -13.52 -9.18
C GLY A 166 -9.24 -13.52 -7.68
N GLU A 167 -9.75 -14.46 -6.91
CA GLU A 167 -9.45 -14.65 -5.48
C GLU A 167 -7.97 -14.98 -5.19
N PHE A 168 -7.23 -15.48 -6.18
CA PHE A 168 -5.80 -15.74 -6.03
C PHE A 168 -4.95 -14.46 -5.90
N ILE A 169 -5.45 -13.32 -6.37
CA ILE A 169 -4.74 -12.03 -6.25
C ILE A 169 -4.70 -11.54 -4.78
N PRO A 170 -5.84 -11.40 -4.07
CA PRO A 170 -5.80 -11.05 -2.64
C PRO A 170 -5.15 -12.15 -1.79
N ALA A 171 -5.29 -13.43 -2.15
CA ALA A 171 -4.58 -14.52 -1.48
C ALA A 171 -3.05 -14.38 -1.63
N ALA A 172 -2.57 -14.06 -2.84
CA ALA A 172 -1.17 -13.77 -3.09
C ALA A 172 -0.69 -12.55 -2.30
N LYS A 173 -1.47 -11.47 -2.23
CA LYS A 173 -1.16 -10.30 -1.41
C LYS A 173 -1.00 -10.66 0.07
N ALA A 174 -1.89 -11.47 0.60
CA ALA A 174 -1.82 -11.94 1.99
C ALA A 174 -0.60 -12.83 2.22
N ALA A 175 -0.37 -13.82 1.36
CA ALA A 175 0.75 -14.75 1.44
C ALA A 175 2.10 -14.06 1.27
N HIS A 176 2.26 -13.23 0.25
CA HIS A 176 3.50 -12.45 -0.01
C HIS A 176 3.84 -11.56 1.18
N GLY A 177 2.86 -10.79 1.66
CA GLY A 177 3.07 -9.93 2.82
C GLY A 177 3.30 -10.72 4.12
N GLY A 178 2.71 -11.91 4.27
CA GLY A 178 2.94 -12.79 5.43
C GLY A 178 4.36 -13.37 5.42
N GLU A 179 4.76 -13.95 4.30
CA GLU A 179 6.08 -14.53 4.10
C GLU A 179 7.17 -13.46 4.20
N ALA A 180 6.96 -12.25 3.70
CA ALA A 180 7.91 -11.15 3.86
C ALA A 180 8.19 -10.82 5.35
N VAL A 181 7.16 -10.83 6.19
CA VAL A 181 7.31 -10.62 7.64
C VAL A 181 8.07 -11.79 8.25
N LEU A 182 7.68 -13.03 7.93
CA LEU A 182 8.36 -14.22 8.43
C LEU A 182 9.84 -14.26 8.03
N ALA A 183 10.16 -13.96 6.77
CA ALA A 183 11.52 -13.93 6.25
C ALA A 183 12.37 -12.86 6.94
N VAL A 184 11.86 -11.63 7.08
CA VAL A 184 12.59 -10.55 7.78
C VAL A 184 12.81 -10.88 9.25
N LEU A 185 11.78 -11.41 9.94
CA LEU A 185 11.92 -11.83 11.33
C LEU A 185 12.88 -13.01 11.50
N ALA A 186 12.84 -14.01 10.63
CA ALA A 186 13.76 -15.14 10.65
C ALA A 186 15.21 -14.68 10.48
N ILE A 187 15.46 -13.73 9.57
CA ILE A 187 16.80 -13.17 9.42
C ILE A 187 17.22 -12.37 10.65
N ILE A 188 16.37 -11.50 11.20
CA ILE A 188 16.75 -10.68 12.37
C ILE A 188 16.94 -11.55 13.63
N ILE A 189 15.98 -12.44 13.92
CA ILE A 189 15.92 -13.19 15.17
C ILE A 189 16.86 -14.39 15.13
N TRP A 190 16.93 -15.13 14.03
CA TRP A 190 17.67 -16.37 13.98
C TRP A 190 19.05 -16.16 13.35
N HIS A 191 19.09 -15.70 12.11
CA HIS A 191 20.33 -15.59 11.35
C HIS A 191 21.27 -14.54 11.96
N PHE A 192 20.77 -13.32 12.17
CA PHE A 192 21.56 -12.19 12.65
C PHE A 192 22.01 -12.42 14.10
N TYR A 193 21.14 -12.94 14.96
CA TYR A 193 21.53 -13.35 16.31
C TYR A 193 22.59 -14.45 16.28
N GLY A 194 22.35 -15.53 15.52
CA GLY A 194 23.25 -16.68 15.46
C GLY A 194 24.64 -16.31 14.97
N VAL A 195 24.72 -15.58 13.86
CA VAL A 195 25.97 -15.23 13.18
C VAL A 195 26.64 -14.01 13.83
N HIS A 196 25.91 -12.94 14.11
CA HIS A 196 26.49 -11.66 14.53
C HIS A 196 26.47 -11.40 16.03
N PHE A 197 25.67 -12.10 16.83
CA PHE A 197 25.64 -11.89 18.29
C PHE A 197 26.19 -13.08 19.07
N LYS A 198 25.71 -14.30 18.80
CA LYS A 198 26.08 -15.51 19.53
C LYS A 198 27.50 -15.98 19.21
N HIS A 199 27.85 -16.06 17.93
CA HIS A 199 29.15 -16.58 17.48
C HIS A 199 30.10 -15.49 16.98
N PHE A 200 29.58 -14.36 16.49
CA PHE A 200 30.34 -13.30 15.83
C PHE A 200 31.22 -13.82 14.68
N ASN A 201 30.64 -14.67 13.83
CA ASN A 201 31.34 -15.39 12.78
C ASN A 201 31.64 -14.46 11.57
N LYS A 202 32.93 -14.29 11.25
CA LYS A 202 33.40 -13.40 10.16
C LYS A 202 33.65 -14.13 8.83
N ALA A 203 33.33 -15.42 8.74
CA ALA A 203 33.65 -16.25 7.59
C ALA A 203 33.05 -15.71 6.29
N MET A 204 31.88 -15.06 6.34
CA MET A 204 31.26 -14.49 5.14
C MET A 204 31.93 -13.22 4.63
N TRP A 205 32.73 -12.56 5.47
CA TRP A 205 33.53 -11.39 5.08
C TRP A 205 34.95 -11.78 4.68
N THR A 206 35.60 -12.66 5.45
CA THR A 206 37.02 -13.03 5.26
C THR A 206 37.21 -14.28 4.41
N GLY A 207 36.19 -15.13 4.30
CA GLY A 207 36.25 -16.45 3.68
C GLY A 207 36.91 -17.52 4.55
N ARG A 208 37.33 -17.18 5.78
CA ARG A 208 38.16 -18.05 6.63
C ARG A 208 37.65 -18.10 8.07
N MET A 209 37.90 -19.22 8.73
CA MET A 209 37.66 -19.43 10.16
C MET A 209 38.94 -19.93 10.84
N THR A 210 39.14 -19.57 12.10
CA THR A 210 40.20 -20.12 12.94
C THR A 210 39.88 -21.56 13.32
N GLU A 211 40.90 -22.31 13.70
CA GLU A 211 40.73 -23.69 14.21
C GLU A 211 39.81 -23.76 15.43
N GLU A 212 39.86 -22.78 16.33
CA GLU A 212 39.01 -22.73 17.52
C GLU A 212 37.54 -22.50 17.17
N GLU A 213 37.26 -21.57 16.25
CA GLU A 213 35.90 -21.33 15.73
C GLU A 213 35.35 -22.59 15.04
N MET A 214 36.17 -23.23 14.19
CA MET A 214 35.80 -24.49 13.54
C MET A 214 35.52 -25.61 14.55
N LEU A 215 36.31 -25.73 15.61
CA LEU A 215 36.09 -26.74 16.65
C LEU A 215 34.79 -26.49 17.42
N ARG A 216 34.44 -25.22 17.64
CA ARG A 216 33.26 -24.81 18.40
C ARG A 216 31.97 -24.95 17.60
N GLU A 217 31.98 -24.56 16.33
CA GLU A 217 30.80 -24.48 15.47
C GLU A 217 30.64 -25.69 14.55
N HIS A 218 31.75 -26.24 14.02
CA HIS A 218 31.74 -27.30 13.01
C HIS A 218 32.77 -28.41 13.32
N PRO A 219 32.70 -29.07 14.50
CA PRO A 219 33.72 -30.01 14.95
C PRO A 219 33.91 -31.21 14.02
N ARG A 220 32.83 -31.75 13.41
CA ARG A 220 32.97 -32.87 12.47
C ARG A 220 33.63 -32.44 11.17
N GLU A 221 33.37 -31.22 10.69
CA GLU A 221 34.07 -30.73 9.50
C GLU A 221 35.56 -30.54 9.77
N LEU A 222 35.93 -30.01 10.95
CA LEU A 222 37.33 -29.90 11.34
C LEU A 222 38.01 -31.26 11.41
N ALA A 223 37.32 -32.27 11.97
CA ALA A 223 37.81 -33.65 12.01
C ALA A 223 38.02 -34.21 10.59
N ASP A 224 37.05 -34.01 9.69
CA ASP A 224 37.13 -34.45 8.29
C ASP A 224 38.27 -33.77 7.53
N ILE A 225 38.51 -32.47 7.77
CA ILE A 225 39.60 -31.71 7.16
C ILE A 225 40.94 -32.26 7.65
N LYS A 226 41.10 -32.46 8.95
CA LYS A 226 42.34 -32.99 9.55
C LYS A 226 42.62 -34.44 9.15
N ALA A 227 41.57 -35.23 8.94
CA ALA A 227 41.67 -36.59 8.44
C ALA A 227 41.88 -36.66 6.91
N GLY A 228 41.84 -35.53 6.19
CA GLY A 228 42.02 -35.49 4.74
C GLY A 228 40.83 -36.04 3.94
N VAL A 229 39.67 -36.20 4.56
CA VAL A 229 38.46 -36.77 3.94
C VAL A 229 37.40 -35.72 3.56
N ALA A 230 37.56 -34.47 4.02
CA ALA A 230 36.59 -33.39 3.80
C ALA A 230 36.34 -33.05 2.31
N SER A 231 37.34 -33.21 1.45
CA SER A 231 37.18 -32.99 0.01
C SER A 231 37.95 -34.05 -0.77
N ARG A 232 37.23 -34.93 -1.46
CA ARG A 232 37.85 -35.86 -2.41
C ARG A 232 38.16 -35.08 -3.70
N PRO A 233 39.44 -34.86 -4.06
CA PRO A 233 39.77 -34.18 -5.30
C PRO A 233 39.24 -35.00 -6.47
N VAL A 234 38.49 -34.34 -7.35
CA VAL A 234 37.96 -34.99 -8.55
C VAL A 234 39.05 -35.04 -9.62
N ASP A 235 39.19 -36.18 -10.29
CA ASP A 235 40.03 -36.29 -11.46
C ASP A 235 39.66 -35.22 -12.51
N ARG A 236 40.67 -34.45 -12.94
CA ARG A 236 40.52 -33.31 -13.85
C ARG A 236 39.94 -33.74 -15.20
N LYS A 237 40.28 -34.94 -15.70
CA LYS A 237 39.72 -35.42 -16.97
C LYS A 237 38.23 -35.68 -16.84
N SER A 238 37.82 -36.39 -15.78
CA SER A 238 36.40 -36.65 -15.50
C SER A 238 35.60 -35.36 -15.30
N ALA A 239 36.17 -34.36 -14.62
CA ALA A 239 35.54 -33.05 -14.43
C ALA A 239 35.34 -32.34 -15.77
N ARG A 240 36.34 -32.38 -16.67
CA ARG A 240 36.27 -31.74 -17.99
C ARG A 240 35.22 -32.38 -18.89
N VAL A 241 35.02 -33.70 -18.81
CA VAL A 241 33.92 -34.39 -19.52
C VAL A 241 32.57 -33.90 -19.01
N ARG A 242 32.39 -33.82 -17.69
CA ARG A 242 31.13 -33.32 -17.10
C ARG A 242 30.88 -31.85 -17.40
N GLN A 243 31.92 -31.02 -17.45
CA GLN A 243 31.82 -29.62 -17.87
C GLN A 243 31.26 -29.46 -19.29
N LYS A 244 31.68 -30.32 -20.23
CA LYS A 244 31.15 -30.30 -21.60
C LYS A 244 29.66 -30.59 -21.68
N VAL A 245 29.11 -31.34 -20.72
CA VAL A 245 27.66 -31.59 -20.61
C VAL A 245 26.98 -30.47 -19.81
N TYR A 246 27.62 -30.03 -18.73
CA TYR A 246 27.06 -29.05 -17.81
C TYR A 246 26.90 -27.67 -18.45
N PHE A 247 27.91 -27.16 -19.16
CA PHE A 247 27.85 -25.80 -19.69
C PHE A 247 26.73 -25.62 -20.74
N PRO A 248 26.54 -26.50 -21.74
CA PRO A 248 25.40 -26.38 -22.65
C PRO A 248 24.06 -26.46 -21.92
N ALA A 249 23.90 -27.41 -20.98
CA ALA A 249 22.69 -27.53 -20.19
C ALA A 249 22.43 -26.29 -19.31
N ALA A 250 23.49 -25.74 -18.70
CA ALA A 250 23.43 -24.52 -17.92
C ALA A 250 23.07 -23.32 -18.78
N VAL A 251 23.62 -23.18 -20.00
CA VAL A 251 23.25 -22.12 -20.95
C VAL A 251 21.77 -22.22 -21.32
N ILE A 252 21.28 -23.42 -21.65
CA ILE A 252 19.86 -23.63 -21.96
C ILE A 252 18.99 -23.25 -20.75
N LEU A 253 19.34 -23.75 -19.55
CA LEU A 253 18.62 -23.43 -18.32
C LEU A 253 18.63 -21.93 -18.03
N THR A 254 19.77 -21.26 -18.20
CA THR A 254 19.88 -19.80 -18.08
C THR A 254 18.96 -19.11 -19.08
N LEU A 255 18.97 -19.48 -20.36
CA LEU A 255 18.09 -18.88 -21.37
C LEU A 255 16.61 -19.08 -21.02
N VAL A 256 16.22 -20.26 -20.53
CA VAL A 256 14.84 -20.53 -20.07
C VAL A 256 14.47 -19.65 -18.89
N ILE A 257 15.34 -19.55 -17.87
CA ILE A 257 15.09 -18.70 -16.70
C ILE A 257 15.05 -17.22 -17.10
N LEU A 258 15.95 -16.76 -17.97
CA LEU A 258 15.97 -15.39 -18.48
C LEU A 258 14.72 -15.07 -19.31
N ALA A 259 14.26 -16.00 -20.15
CA ALA A 259 12.99 -15.85 -20.87
C ALA A 259 11.82 -15.81 -19.90
N GLY A 260 11.84 -16.61 -18.84
CA GLY A 260 10.86 -16.59 -17.75
C GLY A 260 10.84 -15.26 -17.00
N ILE A 261 12.02 -14.72 -16.62
CA ILE A 261 12.17 -13.41 -15.96
C ILE A 261 11.74 -12.28 -16.91
N TYR A 262 12.14 -12.35 -18.18
CA TYR A 262 11.71 -11.37 -19.18
C TYR A 262 10.19 -11.39 -19.35
N GLY A 263 9.58 -12.57 -19.49
CA GLY A 263 8.12 -12.71 -19.53
C GLY A 263 7.45 -12.22 -18.26
N PHE A 264 8.05 -12.49 -17.09
CA PHE A 264 7.58 -12.00 -15.80
C PHE A 264 7.54 -10.46 -15.75
N ILE A 265 8.60 -9.80 -16.22
CA ILE A 265 8.73 -8.33 -16.14
C ILE A 265 7.96 -7.64 -17.27
N SER A 266 7.92 -8.22 -18.47
CA SER A 266 7.31 -7.60 -19.66
C SER A 266 5.80 -7.75 -19.73
N ALA A 267 5.21 -8.67 -18.96
CA ALA A 267 3.77 -8.92 -18.96
C ALA A 267 2.93 -7.85 -18.24
N GLU A 268 3.44 -6.62 -18.07
CA GLU A 268 2.92 -5.47 -17.30
C GLU A 268 1.54 -4.96 -17.77
N GLN A 269 0.54 -5.84 -17.79
CA GLN A 269 -0.86 -5.50 -17.77
C GLN A 269 -1.25 -5.32 -16.29
N THR A 270 -0.90 -4.18 -15.72
CA THR A 270 -1.37 -3.81 -14.38
C THR A 270 -2.76 -3.19 -14.48
N ALA A 271 -3.63 -3.49 -13.51
CA ALA A 271 -4.98 -2.89 -13.44
C ALA A 271 -4.97 -1.44 -12.92
N LEU A 272 -3.77 -0.87 -12.71
CA LEU A 272 -3.60 0.50 -12.25
C LEU A 272 -3.33 1.39 -13.46
N THR A 273 -4.39 1.94 -14.05
CA THR A 273 -4.25 3.27 -14.65
C THR A 273 -3.84 4.19 -13.52
N THR A 274 -2.56 4.56 -13.45
CA THR A 274 -2.15 5.68 -12.61
C THR A 274 -2.92 6.87 -13.14
N ILE A 275 -4.01 7.21 -12.46
CA ILE A 275 -4.55 8.55 -12.57
C ILE A 275 -3.33 9.41 -12.23
N PRO A 276 -2.81 10.24 -13.16
CA PRO A 276 -1.68 11.11 -12.86
C PRO A 276 -2.01 11.82 -11.55
N PRO A 277 -1.03 12.01 -10.64
CA PRO A 277 -1.28 12.71 -9.38
C PRO A 277 -2.11 13.92 -9.75
N GLN A 278 -3.38 13.88 -9.32
CA GLN A 278 -4.28 14.98 -9.54
C GLN A 278 -3.49 16.18 -9.02
N PRO A 279 -3.18 17.19 -9.87
CA PRO A 279 -2.38 18.30 -9.41
C PRO A 279 -2.93 18.71 -8.06
N GLU A 280 -2.08 18.99 -7.07
CA GLU A 280 -2.56 19.37 -5.72
C GLU A 280 -3.55 20.56 -5.80
N LYS A 281 -3.52 21.25 -6.94
CA LYS A 281 -4.60 22.06 -7.51
C LYS A 281 -5.19 21.41 -8.76
N VAL A 282 -6.06 20.42 -8.59
CA VAL A 282 -7.22 20.37 -9.46
C VAL A 282 -7.97 21.58 -8.98
N GLU A 283 -7.96 22.66 -9.76
CA GLU A 283 -9.13 23.53 -9.74
C GLU A 283 -10.27 22.56 -10.01
N ALA A 284 -10.91 22.10 -8.93
CA ALA A 284 -12.12 21.36 -9.06
C ALA A 284 -12.94 22.25 -9.97
N PHE A 285 -13.21 21.77 -11.18
CA PHE A 285 -14.39 22.21 -11.88
C PHE A 285 -15.53 21.59 -11.05
N VAL A 286 -15.73 22.18 -9.86
CA VAL A 286 -17.02 22.48 -9.34
C VAL A 286 -17.63 23.15 -10.57
N PRO A 287 -18.62 22.54 -11.25
CA PRO A 287 -19.56 23.39 -11.94
C PRO A 287 -19.82 24.50 -10.94
N GLN A 288 -19.86 25.76 -11.36
CA GLN A 288 -20.55 26.72 -10.54
C GLN A 288 -21.98 26.14 -10.44
N THR A 289 -22.23 25.18 -9.53
CA THR A 289 -23.45 25.07 -8.78
C THR A 289 -23.61 26.51 -8.41
N PRO A 290 -24.58 27.21 -9.05
CA PRO A 290 -24.70 28.65 -8.91
C PRO A 290 -24.50 28.89 -7.44
N THR A 291 -23.43 29.63 -7.10
CA THR A 291 -22.98 29.89 -5.72
C THR A 291 -24.20 29.75 -4.86
N PRO A 292 -24.30 28.76 -3.93
CA PRO A 292 -25.50 28.66 -3.11
C PRO A 292 -25.71 30.06 -2.61
N LEU A 293 -26.82 30.66 -3.05
CA LEU A 293 -27.09 32.08 -2.90
C LEU A 293 -26.62 32.42 -1.50
N PRO A 294 -25.66 33.38 -1.32
CA PRO A 294 -24.95 33.58 -0.07
C PRO A 294 -25.92 33.31 1.05
N THR A 295 -25.66 32.28 1.88
CA THR A 295 -26.62 31.79 2.89
C THR A 295 -27.35 33.01 3.39
N PRO A 296 -28.65 33.18 3.07
CA PRO A 296 -29.31 34.44 3.33
C PRO A 296 -29.00 34.75 4.78
N LEU A 297 -28.42 35.94 5.01
CA LEU A 297 -28.24 36.47 6.36
C LEU A 297 -29.48 36.05 7.13
N PRO A 298 -29.36 35.41 8.31
CA PRO A 298 -30.52 34.91 9.04
C PRO A 298 -31.59 35.97 8.94
N THR A 299 -32.70 35.61 8.30
CA THR A 299 -33.79 36.54 7.99
C THR A 299 -33.99 37.39 9.22
N ALA A 300 -33.73 38.70 9.11
CA ALA A 300 -33.92 39.60 10.22
C ALA A 300 -35.31 39.28 10.77
N THR A 301 -35.39 38.95 12.07
CA THR A 301 -36.65 38.71 12.76
C THR A 301 -37.62 39.76 12.25
N PRO A 302 -38.75 39.37 11.60
CA PRO A 302 -39.67 40.35 11.08
C PRO A 302 -40.04 41.24 12.26
N LEU A 303 -39.81 42.54 12.12
CA LEU A 303 -40.39 43.50 13.03
C LEU A 303 -41.90 43.19 13.06
N PRO A 304 -42.55 43.26 14.25
CA PRO A 304 -43.99 43.11 14.31
C PRO A 304 -44.61 44.05 13.27
N LEU A 305 -45.44 43.51 12.37
CA LEU A 305 -46.23 44.35 11.47
C LEU A 305 -46.94 45.40 12.34
N PRO A 306 -46.99 46.68 11.93
CA PRO A 306 -47.80 47.66 12.62
C PRO A 306 -49.24 47.13 12.66
N THR A 307 -49.82 47.07 13.86
CA THR A 307 -51.24 46.74 14.06
C THR A 307 -52.07 47.89 13.51
N ILE A 308 -52.28 47.91 12.20
CA ILE A 308 -53.19 48.84 11.52
C ILE A 308 -54.54 48.10 11.41
N ALA A 309 -55.63 48.77 11.80
CA ALA A 309 -56.96 48.20 11.63
C ALA A 309 -57.23 47.96 10.13
N PRO A 310 -57.93 46.87 9.73
CA PRO A 310 -58.19 46.57 8.32
C PRO A 310 -58.85 47.71 7.54
N GLU A 311 -59.64 48.56 8.20
CA GLU A 311 -60.25 49.75 7.59
C GLU A 311 -59.27 50.86 7.21
N ASP A 312 -58.09 50.92 7.83
CA ASP A 312 -57.11 51.99 7.63
C ASP A 312 -55.92 51.55 6.76
N ALA A 313 -55.93 50.31 6.26
CA ALA A 313 -54.84 49.78 5.43
C ALA A 313 -54.87 50.44 4.03
N THR A 314 -53.75 51.02 3.63
CA THR A 314 -53.53 51.63 2.31
C THR A 314 -52.29 51.04 1.66
N TRP A 315 -52.08 51.30 0.37
CA TRP A 315 -50.90 50.83 -0.34
C TRP A 315 -49.62 51.28 0.36
N ASN A 316 -49.53 52.58 0.68
CA ASN A 316 -48.31 53.19 1.21
C ASN A 316 -48.00 52.77 2.65
N ASN A 317 -49.02 52.49 3.46
CA ASN A 317 -48.81 52.19 4.88
C ASN A 317 -48.60 50.69 5.18
N LEU A 318 -49.16 49.77 4.36
CA LEU A 318 -49.14 48.35 4.69
C LEU A 318 -49.15 47.42 3.47
N ILE A 319 -50.10 47.59 2.54
CA ILE A 319 -50.33 46.60 1.49
C ILE A 319 -49.15 46.50 0.52
N GLY A 320 -48.55 47.64 0.16
CA GLY A 320 -47.35 47.69 -0.66
C GLY A 320 -46.16 46.98 0.01
N GLN A 321 -46.06 47.00 1.34
CA GLN A 321 -45.01 46.28 2.07
C GLN A 321 -45.23 44.76 2.02
N ILE A 322 -46.47 44.29 2.12
CA ILE A 322 -46.81 42.86 1.98
C ILE A 322 -46.45 42.39 0.56
N PHE A 323 -46.83 43.15 -0.48
CA PHE A 323 -46.52 42.78 -1.86
C PHE A 323 -45.03 42.86 -2.16
N ALA A 324 -44.32 43.86 -1.64
CA ALA A 324 -42.86 43.95 -1.77
C ALA A 324 -42.16 42.76 -1.10
N ALA A 325 -42.62 42.37 0.10
CA ALA A 325 -42.00 41.29 0.86
C ALA A 325 -42.30 39.90 0.28
N LYS A 326 -43.52 39.67 -0.22
CA LYS A 326 -44.00 38.31 -0.57
C LYS A 326 -44.22 38.07 -2.06
N CYS A 327 -44.42 39.11 -2.85
CA CYS A 327 -44.81 38.97 -4.25
C CYS A 327 -43.72 39.47 -5.22
N ALA A 328 -42.98 40.52 -4.87
CA ALA A 328 -42.04 41.18 -5.79
C ALA A 328 -40.89 40.29 -6.29
N ALA A 329 -40.50 39.26 -5.53
CA ALA A 329 -39.46 38.32 -5.93
C ALA A 329 -39.82 37.50 -7.18
N CYS A 330 -41.12 37.27 -7.42
CA CYS A 330 -41.61 36.50 -8.56
C CYS A 330 -42.45 37.37 -9.53
N HIS A 331 -43.17 38.36 -9.02
CA HIS A 331 -44.04 39.26 -9.76
C HIS A 331 -43.43 40.66 -9.85
N GLY A 332 -42.96 41.01 -11.04
CA GLY A 332 -42.22 42.23 -11.34
C GLY A 332 -41.98 42.29 -12.84
N THR A 333 -40.74 42.19 -13.28
CA THR A 333 -40.39 42.16 -14.72
C THR A 333 -40.63 40.80 -15.39
N MET A 334 -41.09 39.79 -14.65
CA MET A 334 -41.34 38.43 -15.15
C MET A 334 -42.84 38.10 -15.19
N GLY A 335 -43.27 37.36 -16.22
CA GLY A 335 -44.61 36.75 -16.27
C GLY A 335 -45.79 37.69 -16.52
N GLY A 336 -45.55 38.98 -16.78
CA GLY A 336 -46.56 39.93 -17.24
C GLY A 336 -47.51 40.45 -16.15
N LEU A 337 -47.11 40.41 -14.87
CA LEU A 337 -47.76 41.08 -13.75
C LEU A 337 -46.68 41.72 -12.86
N SER A 338 -46.78 43.02 -12.60
CA SER A 338 -45.92 43.73 -11.65
C SER A 338 -46.72 44.17 -10.43
N LEU A 339 -46.18 43.92 -9.24
CA LEU A 339 -46.72 44.38 -7.95
C LEU A 339 -45.73 45.29 -7.22
N ALA A 340 -44.77 45.87 -7.95
CA ALA A 340 -43.72 46.72 -7.39
C ALA A 340 -44.20 48.14 -7.06
N ALA A 341 -45.23 48.62 -7.74
CA ALA A 341 -45.83 49.93 -7.55
C ALA A 341 -47.36 49.84 -7.58
N TYR A 342 -48.04 50.81 -6.94
CA TYR A 342 -49.50 50.87 -6.89
C TYR A 342 -50.14 50.87 -8.28
N ALA A 343 -49.62 51.72 -9.17
CA ALA A 343 -50.09 51.82 -10.55
C ALA A 343 -49.96 50.50 -11.32
N ASP A 344 -48.89 49.74 -11.08
CA ASP A 344 -48.67 48.44 -11.72
C ASP A 344 -49.66 47.39 -11.22
N ALA A 345 -49.93 47.38 -9.91
CA ALA A 345 -50.87 46.45 -9.30
C ALA A 345 -52.30 46.65 -9.82
N LEU A 346 -52.70 47.90 -10.06
CA LEU A 346 -54.01 48.23 -10.65
C LEU A 346 -54.04 48.07 -12.17
N ALA A 347 -52.92 48.24 -12.88
CA ALA A 347 -52.85 47.93 -14.31
C ALA A 347 -53.11 46.44 -14.58
N GLY A 348 -52.79 45.58 -13.60
CA GLY A 348 -53.01 44.14 -13.68
C GLY A 348 -51.97 43.47 -14.57
N GLY A 349 -52.29 42.25 -15.01
CA GLY A 349 -51.38 41.47 -15.84
C GLY A 349 -51.99 40.92 -17.11
N THR A 350 -51.22 40.10 -17.80
CA THR A 350 -51.63 39.43 -19.05
C THR A 350 -52.89 38.58 -18.94
N ASN A 351 -53.22 38.12 -17.72
CA ASN A 351 -54.42 37.34 -17.43
C ASN A 351 -55.63 38.20 -17.01
N GLY A 352 -55.50 39.54 -17.03
CA GLY A 352 -56.52 40.48 -16.60
C GLY A 352 -56.15 41.23 -15.31
N PRO A 353 -57.10 41.98 -14.73
CA PRO A 353 -56.86 42.78 -13.53
C PRO A 353 -56.55 41.88 -12.33
N ALA A 354 -55.35 42.04 -11.77
CA ALA A 354 -54.96 41.33 -10.55
C ALA A 354 -55.74 41.86 -9.34
N VAL A 355 -55.97 43.17 -9.32
CA VAL A 355 -56.73 43.90 -8.31
C VAL A 355 -57.88 44.63 -9.00
N VAL A 356 -59.11 44.39 -8.55
CA VAL A 356 -60.32 45.08 -9.00
C VAL A 356 -60.83 45.90 -7.80
N PRO A 357 -60.57 47.21 -7.75
CA PRO A 357 -61.04 48.06 -6.65
C PRO A 357 -62.54 47.90 -6.39
N GLY A 358 -62.90 47.70 -5.13
CA GLY A 358 -64.27 47.47 -4.67
C GLY A 358 -64.81 46.06 -4.87
N ASN A 359 -63.99 45.12 -5.38
CA ASN A 359 -64.40 43.74 -5.61
C ASN A 359 -63.27 42.73 -5.37
N ALA A 360 -63.04 42.38 -4.10
CA ALA A 360 -62.06 41.38 -3.71
C ALA A 360 -62.39 40.00 -4.32
N ALA A 361 -63.66 39.60 -4.32
CA ALA A 361 -64.09 38.31 -4.87
C ALA A 361 -63.84 38.18 -6.38
N GLY A 362 -63.90 39.29 -7.12
CA GLY A 362 -63.59 39.37 -8.55
C GLY A 362 -62.12 39.61 -8.88
N SER A 363 -61.28 39.86 -7.88
CA SER A 363 -59.86 40.11 -8.07
C SER A 363 -59.10 38.79 -8.24
N LEU A 364 -58.37 38.65 -9.36
CA LEU A 364 -57.62 37.42 -9.65
C LEU A 364 -56.60 37.09 -8.56
N LEU A 365 -56.00 38.11 -7.93
CA LEU A 365 -55.09 37.88 -6.81
C LEU A 365 -55.77 37.08 -5.69
N VAL A 366 -56.98 37.47 -5.28
CA VAL A 366 -57.70 36.78 -4.19
C VAL A 366 -58.12 35.38 -4.62
N GLN A 367 -58.64 35.23 -5.84
CA GLN A 367 -59.10 33.93 -6.34
C GLN A 367 -57.97 32.89 -6.37
N ARG A 368 -56.76 33.30 -6.81
CA ARG A 368 -55.59 32.40 -6.93
C ARG A 368 -55.05 31.89 -5.61
N PHE A 369 -55.26 32.64 -4.53
CA PHE A 369 -54.91 32.21 -3.18
C PHE A 369 -56.01 31.34 -2.55
N LEU A 370 -57.29 31.59 -2.87
CA LEU A 370 -58.41 30.78 -2.39
C LEU A 370 -58.52 29.42 -3.09
N ASP A 371 -58.22 29.35 -4.40
CA ASP A 371 -58.27 28.11 -5.18
C ASP A 371 -56.99 27.25 -5.06
N GLY A 372 -55.98 27.75 -4.34
CA GLY A 372 -54.70 27.07 -4.11
C GLY A 372 -53.77 27.00 -5.31
N SER A 373 -54.08 27.69 -6.42
CA SER A 373 -53.26 27.70 -7.63
C SER A 373 -51.97 28.53 -7.49
N HIS A 374 -51.83 29.30 -6.40
CA HIS A 374 -50.60 30.01 -6.06
C HIS A 374 -49.75 29.22 -5.04
N SER A 375 -48.81 28.39 -5.51
CA SER A 375 -48.07 27.44 -4.64
C SER A 375 -46.74 27.96 -4.08
N TYR A 376 -46.23 29.11 -4.54
CA TYR A 376 -44.87 29.58 -4.21
C TYR A 376 -44.79 30.61 -3.09
N ALA A 377 -45.76 31.52 -2.98
CA ALA A 377 -45.90 32.41 -1.82
C ALA A 377 -47.15 32.02 -1.05
N VAL A 378 -47.03 32.04 0.29
CA VAL A 378 -48.13 31.74 1.22
C VAL A 378 -48.45 33.03 1.99
N LEU A 379 -49.67 33.52 1.82
CA LEU A 379 -50.24 34.54 2.69
C LEU A 379 -50.84 33.85 3.91
N THR A 380 -50.68 34.46 5.08
CA THR A 380 -51.44 34.03 6.27
C THR A 380 -52.91 34.39 6.08
N THR A 381 -53.79 33.75 6.85
CA THR A 381 -55.23 34.06 6.82
C THR A 381 -55.50 35.54 7.11
N ASP A 382 -54.73 36.14 8.02
CA ASP A 382 -54.86 37.55 8.40
C ASP A 382 -54.38 38.51 7.29
N GLU A 383 -53.28 38.18 6.61
CA GLU A 383 -52.78 38.98 5.49
C GLU A 383 -53.73 38.93 4.29
N LEU A 384 -54.28 37.75 3.99
CA LEU A 384 -55.28 37.62 2.92
C LEU A 384 -56.54 38.42 3.25
N ALA A 385 -57.00 38.38 4.51
CA ALA A 385 -58.13 39.18 4.96
C ALA A 385 -57.86 40.69 4.87
N LEU A 386 -56.65 41.14 5.21
CA LEU A 386 -56.23 42.54 5.07
C LEU A 386 -56.22 42.99 3.60
N ILE A 387 -55.69 42.17 2.71
CA ILE A 387 -55.69 42.46 1.27
C ILE A 387 -57.13 42.50 0.73
N GLN A 388 -57.98 41.54 1.10
CA GLN A 388 -59.40 41.55 0.71
C GLN A 388 -60.10 42.82 1.17
N ALA A 389 -59.94 43.20 2.44
CA ALA A 389 -60.53 44.42 3.00
C ALA A 389 -60.04 45.69 2.29
N TRP A 390 -58.73 45.78 2.01
CA TRP A 390 -58.16 46.90 1.24
C TRP A 390 -58.76 46.98 -0.17
N ILE A 391 -58.90 45.85 -0.87
CA ILE A 391 -59.51 45.82 -2.20
C ILE A 391 -60.97 46.27 -2.14
N ASP A 392 -61.75 45.73 -1.20
CA ASP A 392 -63.16 46.08 -1.03
C ASP A 392 -63.36 47.55 -0.65
N ASN A 393 -62.41 48.15 0.07
CA ASN A 393 -62.37 49.58 0.37
C ASN A 393 -61.94 50.47 -0.81
N GLY A 394 -61.87 49.92 -2.02
CA GLY A 394 -61.52 50.66 -3.24
C GLY A 394 -60.02 50.74 -3.50
N ALA A 395 -59.22 49.90 -2.84
CA ALA A 395 -57.78 49.80 -2.99
C ALA A 395 -57.06 51.16 -2.83
N PRO A 396 -57.24 51.92 -1.74
CA PRO A 396 -56.65 53.25 -1.60
C PRO A 396 -55.11 53.23 -1.61
N GLU A 397 -54.51 54.20 -2.31
CA GLU A 397 -53.06 54.38 -2.37
C GLU A 397 -52.49 55.00 -1.08
N GLN A 398 -53.16 56.02 -0.54
CA GLN A 398 -52.75 56.79 0.65
C GLN A 398 -53.72 56.62 1.80
#